data_AF-A0A2P4PMI8-F1
#
_entry.id   AF-A0A2P4PMI8-F1
#
_cell.length_a   1.000
_cell.length_b   1.000
_cell.length_c   1.000
_cell.angle_alpha   90.00
_cell.angle_beta   90.00
_cell.angle_gamma   90.00
#
_symmetry.space_group_name_H-M   'P 1'
#
loop_
_entity.id
_entity.type
_entity.pdbx_description
1 polymer ?
#
loop_
_entity_poly.entity_id
_entity_poly.type
_entity_poly.pdbx_seq_one_letter_code
_entity_poly.pdbx_strand_id
1 'polypeptide(L)'
;MDRISQKVYISLKTINFIYPGGTLEFNRSVADGGNTGINEPSIFVDGSTVYGNRDADLRKIRDYNNNGKMILIKESTPDGAFGYPPVDVNGDFIYGYSAEFGRNVFTDFFHILFVREHNRLCDELFAIHGNSWDDETYFQEARRWVIAFLQKITYYEY
;
A
#
# COMPACT_ATOMS: atom_id res chain seq x y z
N MET A 1 -31.72 36.71 13.87
CA MET A 1 -30.88 35.78 14.65
C MET A 1 -31.70 34.51 14.84
N ASP A 2 -31.68 33.61 13.86
CA ASP A 2 -32.32 32.29 13.97
C ASP A 2 -31.23 31.22 13.91
N ARG A 3 -31.00 30.55 15.04
CA ARG A 3 -30.18 29.33 15.08
C ARG A 3 -31.13 28.14 14.92
N ILE A 4 -31.15 27.58 13.71
CA ILE A 4 -31.80 26.30 13.43
C ILE A 4 -31.04 25.21 14.19
N SER A 5 -31.66 24.71 15.25
CA SER A 5 -31.23 23.50 15.96
C SER A 5 -31.48 22.29 15.06
N GLN A 6 -30.50 21.90 14.25
CA GLN A 6 -30.50 20.58 13.61
C GLN A 6 -30.29 19.50 14.69
N LYS A 7 -31.39 18.93 15.18
CA LYS A 7 -31.37 17.66 15.91
C LYS A 7 -31.09 16.55 14.90
N VAL A 8 -29.90 15.98 14.95
CA VAL A 8 -29.57 14.74 14.24
C VAL A 8 -30.36 13.61 14.90
N TYR A 9 -31.43 13.16 14.23
CA TYR A 9 -32.13 11.93 14.62
C TYR A 9 -31.29 10.76 14.14
N ILE A 10 -30.56 10.12 15.07
CA ILE A 10 -29.91 8.83 14.83
C ILE A 10 -31.03 7.79 14.80
N SER A 11 -31.54 7.51 13.60
CA SER A 11 -32.34 6.30 13.36
C SER A 11 -31.47 5.11 13.72
N LEU A 12 -31.92 4.27 14.65
CA LEU A 12 -31.29 3.01 15.04
C LEU A 12 -31.40 2.03 13.85
N LYS A 13 -30.66 2.33 12.78
CA LYS A 13 -30.36 1.35 11.75
C LYS A 13 -29.38 0.40 12.41
N THR A 14 -29.86 -0.78 12.78
CA THR A 14 -29.01 -1.89 13.20
C THR A 14 -27.91 -2.02 12.16
N ILE A 15 -26.67 -1.71 12.55
CA ILE A 15 -25.51 -2.04 11.73
C ILE A 15 -25.47 -3.56 11.77
N ASN A 16 -25.88 -4.20 10.68
CA ASN A 16 -25.82 -5.65 10.54
C ASN A 16 -24.36 -6.06 10.46
N PHE A 17 -23.73 -6.20 11.62
CA PHE A 17 -22.49 -6.93 11.76
C PHE A 17 -22.87 -8.41 11.70
N ILE A 18 -22.63 -9.05 10.56
CA ILE A 18 -22.85 -10.49 10.41
C ILE A 18 -21.75 -11.18 11.21
N TYR A 19 -22.10 -11.64 12.41
CA TYR A 19 -21.25 -12.54 13.17
C TYR A 19 -21.45 -13.95 12.59
N PRO A 20 -20.43 -14.59 11.98
CA PRO A 20 -20.43 -16.04 11.91
C PRO A 20 -20.49 -16.53 13.36
N GLY A 21 -21.52 -17.29 13.69
CA GLY A 21 -21.88 -17.60 15.07
C GLY A 21 -20.71 -18.16 15.89
N GLY A 22 -20.61 -17.67 17.12
CA GLY A 22 -19.80 -18.25 18.19
C GLY A 22 -18.53 -17.47 18.49
N THR A 23 -18.57 -16.67 19.58
CA THR A 23 -17.44 -16.03 20.29
C THR A 23 -16.54 -15.11 19.45
N LEU A 24 -16.56 -13.82 19.78
CA LEU A 24 -15.57 -12.84 19.33
C LEU A 24 -14.18 -13.25 19.85
N GLU A 25 -13.39 -13.92 19.02
CA GLU A 25 -11.96 -13.99 19.27
C GLU A 25 -11.35 -12.60 19.04
N PHE A 26 -10.57 -12.13 20.02
CA PHE A 26 -9.69 -10.97 19.86
C PHE A 26 -8.58 -11.34 18.89
N ASN A 27 -8.86 -11.34 17.60
CA ASN A 27 -7.88 -11.77 16.61
C ASN A 27 -7.86 -10.78 15.45
N ARG A 28 -6.76 -10.02 15.34
CA ARG A 28 -6.32 -9.34 14.10
C ARG A 28 -5.68 -10.35 13.12
N SER A 29 -5.92 -11.62 13.36
CA SER A 29 -5.08 -12.73 12.95
C SER A 29 -5.93 -14.01 12.90
N VAL A 30 -5.90 -14.77 11.80
CA VAL A 30 -6.84 -15.88 11.58
C VAL A 30 -6.58 -17.05 12.54
N ALA A 31 -7.62 -17.46 13.27
CA ALA A 31 -7.81 -18.71 14.00
C ALA A 31 -7.17 -19.99 13.40
N ASP A 32 -5.92 -20.39 13.68
CA ASP A 32 -5.46 -21.77 13.39
C ASP A 32 -5.93 -22.73 14.50
N GLY A 33 -7.25 -22.92 14.61
CA GLY A 33 -7.88 -23.92 15.48
C GLY A 33 -7.64 -23.81 17.00
N GLY A 34 -6.83 -22.84 17.47
CA GLY A 34 -6.34 -22.77 18.85
C GLY A 34 -6.41 -21.39 19.52
N ASN A 35 -7.26 -20.47 19.06
CA ASN A 35 -7.26 -19.04 19.44
C ASN A 35 -5.95 -18.29 19.09
N THR A 36 -5.07 -18.88 18.28
CA THR A 36 -3.85 -18.23 17.78
C THR A 36 -4.12 -17.69 16.41
N GLY A 37 -3.92 -16.40 16.26
CA GLY A 37 -4.13 -15.82 14.97
C GLY A 37 -2.92 -15.89 14.04
N ILE A 38 -3.18 -15.97 12.74
CA ILE A 38 -2.20 -15.88 11.66
C ILE A 38 -1.79 -14.43 11.37
N ASN A 39 -0.48 -14.19 11.34
CA ASN A 39 0.09 -12.98 10.79
C ASN A 39 0.22 -13.14 9.27
N GLU A 40 -0.60 -12.41 8.51
CA GLU A 40 -0.53 -12.38 7.05
C GLU A 40 0.64 -11.55 6.48
N PRO A 41 0.97 -10.37 7.04
CA PRO A 41 2.12 -9.61 6.56
C PRO A 41 3.46 -10.14 7.08
N SER A 42 4.54 -9.80 6.36
CA SER A 42 5.91 -10.03 6.82
C SER A 42 6.13 -9.41 8.21
N ILE A 43 6.86 -10.11 9.08
CA ILE A 43 7.24 -9.61 10.41
C ILE A 43 8.34 -8.54 10.33
N PHE A 44 9.05 -8.45 9.21
CA PHE A 44 10.17 -7.54 9.03
C PHE A 44 9.69 -6.16 8.58
N VAL A 45 10.48 -5.13 8.90
CA VAL A 45 10.31 -3.78 8.32
C VAL A 45 10.97 -3.78 6.94
N ASP A 46 10.29 -4.39 5.96
CA ASP A 46 10.82 -4.71 4.63
C ASP A 46 10.02 -4.06 3.49
N GLY A 47 9.15 -3.09 3.81
CA GLY A 47 8.32 -2.41 2.82
C GLY A 47 7.27 -3.31 2.18
N SER A 48 6.91 -4.44 2.79
CA SER A 48 5.82 -5.33 2.35
C SER A 48 4.48 -4.62 2.15
N THR A 49 4.26 -3.47 2.78
CA THR A 49 3.10 -2.60 2.52
C THR A 49 3.12 -2.02 1.10
N VAL A 50 4.30 -1.70 0.56
CA VAL A 50 4.48 -1.13 -0.79
C VAL A 50 4.57 -2.23 -1.84
N TYR A 51 5.39 -3.26 -1.60
CA TYR A 51 5.70 -4.30 -2.58
C TYR A 51 4.75 -5.51 -2.53
N GLY A 52 3.99 -5.65 -1.44
CA GLY A 52 3.12 -6.79 -1.20
C GLY A 52 3.80 -7.95 -0.49
N ASN A 53 2.97 -8.87 0.01
CA ASN A 53 3.40 -10.08 0.71
C ASN A 53 3.47 -11.32 -0.20
N ARG A 54 2.87 -11.25 -1.40
CA ARG A 54 2.78 -12.36 -2.35
C ARG A 54 3.25 -11.90 -3.73
N ASP A 55 3.98 -12.76 -4.43
CA ASP A 55 4.44 -12.48 -5.80
C ASP A 55 3.28 -12.22 -6.78
N ALA A 56 2.12 -12.83 -6.52
CA ALA A 56 0.91 -12.61 -7.31
C ALA A 56 0.38 -11.17 -7.22
N ASP A 57 0.58 -10.51 -6.07
CA ASP A 57 0.15 -9.13 -5.87
C ASP A 57 1.19 -8.15 -6.41
N LEU A 58 2.48 -8.46 -6.22
CA LEU A 58 3.57 -7.71 -6.83
C LEU A 58 3.45 -7.65 -8.36
N ARG A 59 3.07 -8.76 -8.99
CA ARG A 59 2.84 -8.82 -10.45
C ARG A 59 1.78 -7.84 -10.97
N LYS A 60 0.83 -7.42 -10.13
CA LYS A 60 -0.25 -6.48 -10.52
C LYS A 60 0.22 -5.03 -10.53
N ILE A 61 1.27 -4.72 -9.76
CA ILE A 61 1.72 -3.35 -9.50
C ILE A 61 3.08 -3.04 -10.14
N ARG A 62 3.85 -4.06 -10.53
CA ARG A 62 5.17 -3.92 -11.15
C ARG A 62 5.08 -3.81 -12.68
N ASP A 63 5.92 -2.96 -13.26
CA ASP A 63 6.11 -2.82 -14.70
C ASP A 63 7.40 -3.54 -15.13
N TYR A 64 7.26 -4.77 -15.63
CA TYR A 64 8.38 -5.66 -15.97
C TYR A 64 9.20 -5.24 -17.19
N ASN A 65 8.77 -4.23 -17.95
CA ASN A 65 9.42 -3.80 -19.19
C ASN A 65 10.02 -2.40 -19.08
N ASN A 66 10.17 -1.86 -17.87
CA ASN A 66 10.44 -0.45 -17.64
C ASN A 66 11.49 -0.24 -16.55
N ASN A 67 12.63 -0.94 -16.67
CA ASN A 67 13.80 -0.78 -15.81
C ASN A 67 13.51 -0.93 -14.31
N GLY A 68 12.73 -1.93 -13.96
CA GLY A 68 12.37 -2.29 -12.59
C GLY A 68 11.37 -1.36 -11.94
N LYS A 69 10.65 -0.53 -12.71
CA LYS A 69 9.67 0.43 -12.17
C LYS A 69 8.36 -0.23 -11.76
N MET A 70 7.60 0.51 -10.96
CA MET A 70 6.22 0.23 -10.60
C MET A 70 5.28 0.97 -11.55
N ILE A 71 4.11 0.39 -11.79
CA ILE A 71 3.08 0.97 -12.66
C ILE A 71 2.57 2.26 -12.01
N LEU A 72 2.73 3.37 -12.73
CA LEU A 72 2.13 4.66 -12.42
C LEU A 72 1.42 5.20 -13.65
N ILE A 73 0.16 5.56 -13.50
CA ILE A 73 -0.68 6.15 -14.55
C ILE A 73 -0.60 7.67 -14.40
N LYS A 74 -0.16 8.34 -15.45
CA LYS A 74 -0.09 9.80 -15.50
C LYS A 74 -1.44 10.38 -15.85
N GLU A 75 -1.85 11.41 -15.12
CA GLU A 75 -3.06 12.18 -15.39
C GLU A 75 -2.73 13.62 -15.80
N SER A 76 -3.66 14.28 -16.49
CA SER A 76 -3.49 15.67 -16.98
C SER A 76 -3.49 16.73 -15.87
N THR A 77 -3.78 16.33 -14.63
CA THR A 77 -3.73 17.18 -13.45
C THR A 77 -2.28 17.51 -13.07
N PRO A 78 -1.96 18.71 -12.52
CA PRO A 78 -0.60 19.06 -12.11
C PRO A 78 0.09 18.04 -11.19
N ASP A 79 -0.63 17.45 -10.22
CA ASP A 79 -0.09 16.37 -9.37
C ASP A 79 -0.10 15.00 -10.08
N GLY A 80 -1.02 14.80 -11.01
CA GLY A 80 -1.10 13.60 -11.87
C GLY A 80 0.09 13.43 -12.81
N ALA A 81 0.89 14.48 -13.04
CA ALA A 81 2.11 14.41 -13.83
C ALA A 81 3.16 13.46 -13.22
N PHE A 82 3.19 13.35 -11.88
CA PHE A 82 4.06 12.42 -11.15
C PHE A 82 3.53 10.99 -11.14
N GLY A 83 2.30 10.78 -11.61
CA GLY A 83 1.63 9.50 -11.71
C GLY A 83 1.00 9.02 -10.41
N TYR A 84 -0.09 8.26 -10.54
CA TYR A 84 -0.77 7.58 -9.46
C TYR A 84 -0.76 6.06 -9.68
N PRO A 85 -0.87 5.27 -8.61
CA PRO A 85 -1.09 3.83 -8.71
C PRO A 85 -2.35 3.50 -9.54
N PRO A 86 -2.40 2.32 -10.19
CA PRO A 86 -3.56 1.91 -10.94
C PRO A 86 -4.79 1.80 -10.03
N VAL A 87 -5.98 2.08 -10.57
CA VAL A 87 -7.25 2.00 -9.85
C VAL A 87 -8.03 0.74 -10.27
N ASP A 88 -8.75 0.14 -9.33
CA ASP A 88 -9.68 -0.96 -9.59
C ASP A 88 -11.02 -0.45 -10.13
N VAL A 89 -11.93 -1.37 -10.50
CA VAL A 89 -13.28 -1.09 -11.00
C VAL A 89 -14.13 -0.23 -10.05
N ASN A 90 -13.80 -0.24 -8.75
CA ASN A 90 -14.47 0.56 -7.73
C ASN A 90 -13.88 1.97 -7.57
N GLY A 91 -12.80 2.30 -8.27
CA GLY A 91 -12.09 3.57 -8.17
C GLY A 91 -11.02 3.61 -7.06
N ASP A 92 -10.79 2.51 -6.37
CA ASP A 92 -9.76 2.41 -5.31
C ASP A 92 -8.38 2.12 -5.89
N PHE A 93 -7.33 2.70 -5.29
CA PHE A 93 -5.96 2.37 -5.69
C PHE A 93 -5.59 0.92 -5.38
N ILE A 94 -4.99 0.26 -6.37
CA ILE A 94 -4.44 -1.09 -6.28
C ILE A 94 -3.02 -0.99 -5.71
N TYR A 95 -2.81 -1.66 -4.58
CA TYR A 95 -1.50 -1.84 -3.95
C TYR A 95 -1.10 -3.31 -3.92
N GLY A 96 0.15 -3.59 -3.56
CA GLY A 96 0.64 -4.97 -3.36
C GLY A 96 0.04 -5.67 -2.15
N TYR A 97 -0.71 -4.95 -1.33
CA TYR A 97 -1.40 -5.47 -0.16
C TYR A 97 -2.88 -5.05 -0.20
N SER A 98 -3.77 -5.99 0.10
CA SER A 98 -5.21 -5.73 0.22
C SER A 98 -5.56 -5.43 1.66
N ALA A 99 -5.67 -4.14 2.01
CA ALA A 99 -6.26 -3.71 3.27
C ALA A 99 -7.74 -3.37 3.02
N GLU A 100 -8.66 -4.29 3.27
CA GLU A 100 -10.10 -4.00 3.13
C GLU A 100 -10.61 -3.07 4.25
N PHE A 101 -9.90 -2.99 5.38
CA PHE A 101 -10.29 -2.20 6.54
C PHE A 101 -9.17 -1.26 7.00
N GLY A 102 -9.50 0.01 7.25
CA GLY A 102 -8.56 0.99 7.82
C GLY A 102 -7.80 1.86 6.81
N ARG A 103 -8.09 1.74 5.51
CA ARG A 103 -7.57 2.65 4.49
C ARG A 103 -8.10 4.06 4.69
N ASN A 104 -7.21 5.04 4.61
CA ASN A 104 -7.53 6.45 4.60
C ASN A 104 -6.59 7.22 3.66
N VAL A 105 -6.94 8.47 3.41
CA VAL A 105 -6.18 9.35 2.49
C VAL A 105 -4.71 9.54 2.90
N PHE A 106 -4.38 9.45 4.20
CA PHE A 106 -3.00 9.59 4.68
C PHE A 106 -2.20 8.31 4.42
N THR A 107 -2.79 7.15 4.64
CA THR A 107 -2.14 5.88 4.29
C THR A 107 -1.89 5.80 2.79
N ASP A 108 -2.87 6.20 1.97
CA ASP A 108 -2.71 6.24 0.51
C ASP A 108 -1.57 7.19 0.10
N PHE A 109 -1.48 8.36 0.74
CA PHE A 109 -0.38 9.29 0.50
C PHE A 109 0.99 8.66 0.74
N PHE A 110 1.20 7.95 1.85
CA PHE A 110 2.48 7.28 2.13
C PHE A 110 2.79 6.20 1.07
N HIS A 111 1.79 5.41 0.65
CA HIS A 111 1.99 4.44 -0.42
C HIS A 111 2.43 5.10 -1.73
N ILE A 112 1.71 6.15 -2.15
CA ILE A 112 2.02 6.90 -3.36
C ILE A 112 3.44 7.47 -3.28
N LEU A 113 3.82 8.04 -2.13
CA LEU A 113 5.15 8.61 -1.91
C LEU A 113 6.26 7.58 -2.12
N PHE A 114 6.15 6.40 -1.50
CA PHE A 114 7.18 5.36 -1.62
C PHE A 114 7.24 4.72 -3.01
N VAL A 115 6.11 4.59 -3.70
CA VAL A 115 6.09 4.11 -5.09
C VAL A 115 6.76 5.13 -6.02
N ARG A 116 6.47 6.42 -5.85
CA ARG A 116 7.15 7.50 -6.60
C ARG A 116 8.65 7.51 -6.32
N GLU A 117 9.04 7.34 -5.05
CA GLU A 117 10.45 7.27 -4.66
C GLU A 117 11.17 6.07 -5.26
N HIS A 118 10.53 4.90 -5.28
CA HIS A 118 11.08 3.72 -5.96
C HIS A 118 11.32 4.00 -7.45
N ASN A 119 10.36 4.59 -8.15
CA ASN A 119 10.51 4.91 -9.56
C ASN A 119 11.61 5.96 -9.80
N ARG A 120 11.75 6.94 -8.90
CA ARG A 120 12.84 7.92 -8.92
C ARG A 120 14.20 7.24 -8.77
N LEU A 121 14.34 6.29 -7.85
CA LEU A 121 15.56 5.52 -7.65
C LEU A 121 15.89 4.63 -8.86
N CYS A 122 14.89 4.00 -9.48
CA CYS A 122 15.09 3.25 -10.72
C CYS A 122 15.63 4.16 -11.84
N ASP A 123 15.11 5.38 -11.97
CA ASP A 123 15.61 6.38 -12.92
C ASP A 123 17.06 6.79 -12.64
N GLU A 124 17.42 7.02 -11.37
CA GLU A 124 18.79 7.37 -10.98
C GLU A 124 19.77 6.21 -11.20
N LEU A 125 19.39 4.99 -10.82
CA LEU A 125 20.20 3.80 -11.05
C LEU A 125 20.39 3.55 -12.54
N PHE A 126 19.34 3.73 -13.35
CA PHE A 126 19.43 3.60 -14.80
C PHE A 126 20.33 4.68 -15.42
N ALA A 127 20.33 5.91 -14.90
CA ALA A 127 21.25 6.95 -15.36
C ALA A 127 22.73 6.61 -15.09
N ILE A 128 23.02 5.84 -14.03
CA ILE A 128 24.38 5.43 -13.65
C ILE A 128 24.82 4.15 -14.38
N HIS A 129 23.96 3.14 -14.42
CA HIS A 129 24.31 1.79 -14.91
C HIS A 129 23.81 1.52 -16.35
N GLY A 130 22.86 2.30 -16.86
CA GLY A 130 22.37 2.21 -18.23
C GLY A 130 21.81 0.81 -18.55
N ASN A 131 22.28 0.20 -19.63
CA ASN A 131 21.78 -1.10 -20.09
C ASN A 131 22.60 -2.29 -19.56
N SER A 132 23.46 -2.08 -18.56
CA SER A 132 24.30 -3.16 -18.02
C SER A 132 23.57 -4.11 -17.07
N TRP A 133 22.43 -3.68 -16.53
CA TRP A 133 21.64 -4.43 -15.55
C TRP A 133 20.29 -4.84 -16.13
N ASP A 134 19.80 -5.98 -15.66
CA ASP A 134 18.46 -6.48 -15.97
C ASP A 134 17.39 -5.75 -15.14
N ASP A 135 16.13 -5.81 -15.61
CA ASP A 135 14.95 -5.23 -14.95
C ASP A 135 14.83 -5.66 -13.47
N GLU A 136 15.08 -6.94 -13.19
CA GLU A 136 15.04 -7.48 -11.82
C GLU A 136 16.10 -6.85 -10.92
N THR A 137 17.31 -6.64 -11.45
CA THR A 137 18.40 -6.04 -10.68
C THR A 137 18.07 -4.60 -10.29
N TYR A 138 17.51 -3.82 -11.22
CA TYR A 138 17.03 -2.46 -10.92
C TYR A 138 15.95 -2.45 -9.85
N PHE A 139 14.95 -3.33 -9.99
CA PHE A 139 13.87 -3.44 -9.03
C PHE A 139 14.39 -3.79 -7.62
N GLN A 140 15.26 -4.79 -7.50
CA GLN A 140 15.79 -5.23 -6.21
C GLN A 140 16.69 -4.18 -5.55
N GLU A 141 17.53 -3.48 -6.32
CA GLU A 141 18.36 -2.41 -5.78
C GLU A 141 17.49 -1.23 -5.32
N ALA A 142 16.56 -0.74 -6.15
CA ALA A 142 15.66 0.33 -5.75
C ALA A 142 14.82 -0.06 -4.53
N ARG A 143 14.33 -1.30 -4.46
CA ARG A 143 13.64 -1.85 -3.29
C ARG A 143 14.52 -1.82 -2.04
N ARG A 144 15.79 -2.21 -2.16
CA ARG A 144 16.74 -2.22 -1.04
C ARG A 144 16.93 -0.82 -0.44
N TRP A 145 17.04 0.21 -1.27
CA TRP A 145 17.14 1.59 -0.82
C TRP A 145 15.88 2.08 -0.09
N VAL A 146 14.69 1.81 -0.64
CA VAL A 146 13.43 2.18 0.01
C VAL A 146 13.26 1.49 1.36
N ILE A 147 13.63 0.20 1.46
CA ILE A 147 13.64 -0.53 2.72
C ILE A 147 14.58 0.13 3.73
N ALA A 148 15.78 0.52 3.31
CA ALA A 148 16.73 1.21 4.17
C ALA A 148 16.17 2.55 4.68
N PHE A 149 15.46 3.31 3.84
CA PHE A 149 14.79 4.55 4.27
C PHE A 149 13.69 4.27 5.29
N LEU A 150 12.82 3.30 5.03
CA LEU A 150 11.77 2.90 5.97
C LEU A 150 12.33 2.50 7.32
N GLN A 151 13.36 1.65 7.34
CA GLN A 151 14.03 1.23 8.57
C GLN A 151 14.68 2.40 9.29
N LYS A 152 15.40 3.27 8.56
CA LYS A 152 16.06 4.43 9.15
C LYS A 152 15.07 5.36 9.82
N ILE A 153 14.00 5.74 9.12
CA ILE A 153 12.96 6.63 9.67
C ILE A 153 12.33 5.99 10.90
N THR A 154 11.98 4.70 10.82
CA THR A 154 11.30 3.98 11.90
C THR A 154 12.15 3.86 13.17
N TYR A 155 13.46 3.61 13.04
CA TYR A 155 14.32 3.37 14.20
C TYR A 155 15.01 4.61 14.76
N TYR A 156 15.19 5.67 13.95
CA TYR A 156 16.00 6.83 14.35
C TYR A 156 15.24 8.16 14.40
N GLU A 157 14.07 8.27 13.78
CA GLU A 157 13.35 9.56 13.67
C GLU A 157 11.96 9.55 14.33
N TYR A 158 11.37 8.37 14.55
CA TYR A 158 10.06 8.18 15.17
C TYR A 158 10.19 7.76 16.63
#